data_AF-A0A7W0J287-F1
#
_entry.id   AF-A0A7W0J287-F1
#
_cell.length_a   1.000
_cell.length_b   1.000
_cell.length_c   1.000
_cell.angle_alpha   90.00
_cell.angle_beta   90.00
_cell.angle_gamma   90.00
#
_symmetry.space_group_name_H-M   'P 1'
#
loop_
_entity.id
_entity.type
_entity.pdbx_description
1 polymer ?
#
loop_
_entity_poly.entity_id
_entity_poly.type
_entity_poly.pdbx_seq_one_letter_code
_entity_poly.pdbx_strand_id
1 'polypeptide(L)'
;EEHDRIYAAVSHLPHIIAYAIVNTVADANNSYLKFAGQGFKDTTRIAASSPELWRDISLMNRENILEFIELFKKNLDSLSGYLKESDSEAIEKEFKKAKALREDVR
;
A
#
# COMPACT_ATOMS: atom_id res chain seq x y z
N GLU A 1 11.64 5.86 -19.21
CA GLU A 1 10.45 6.53 -18.65
C GLU A 1 9.31 5.58 -18.33
N GLU A 2 8.73 4.85 -19.30
CA GLU A 2 7.61 3.93 -19.00
C GLU A 2 8.00 2.78 -18.05
N HIS A 3 9.20 2.22 -18.24
CA HIS A 3 9.76 1.18 -17.37
C HIS A 3 9.75 1.61 -15.88
N ASP A 4 10.33 2.77 -15.57
CA ASP A 4 10.45 3.22 -14.18
C ASP A 4 9.09 3.55 -13.57
N ARG A 5 8.16 4.08 -14.37
CA ARG A 5 6.78 4.31 -13.94
C ARG A 5 6.04 3.00 -13.65
N ILE A 6 6.23 1.96 -14.48
CA ILE A 6 5.69 0.62 -14.22
C ILE A 6 6.24 0.08 -12.90
N TYR A 7 7.55 0.08 -12.70
CA TYR A 7 8.16 -0.42 -11.45
C TYR A 7 7.78 0.42 -10.23
N ALA A 8 7.57 1.74 -10.39
CA ALA A 8 7.01 2.55 -9.32
C ALA A 8 5.63 2.03 -8.88
N ALA A 9 4.76 1.68 -9.83
CA ALA A 9 3.42 1.18 -9.56
C ALA A 9 3.40 -0.22 -8.93
N VAL A 10 4.13 -1.18 -9.53
CA VAL A 10 3.98 -2.60 -9.19
C VAL A 10 5.07 -3.15 -8.26
N SER A 11 6.08 -2.36 -7.93
CA SER A 11 7.19 -2.77 -7.04
C SER A 11 7.48 -1.75 -5.95
N HIS A 12 7.78 -0.49 -6.30
CA HIS A 12 8.26 0.48 -5.30
C HIS A 12 7.13 0.96 -4.38
N LEU A 13 5.97 1.33 -4.94
CA LEU A 13 4.80 1.73 -4.14
C LEU A 13 4.42 0.62 -3.13
N PRO A 14 4.28 -0.66 -3.51
CA PRO A 14 4.07 -1.74 -2.54
C PRO A 14 5.04 -1.74 -1.37
N HIS A 15 6.35 -1.53 -1.61
CA HIS A 15 7.35 -1.46 -0.53
C HIS A 15 7.10 -0.26 0.38
N ILE A 16 6.89 0.93 -0.18
CA ILE A 16 6.60 2.14 0.60
C ILE A 16 5.36 1.95 1.48
N ILE A 17 4.28 1.38 0.92
CA ILE A 17 3.04 1.14 1.66
C ILE A 17 3.25 0.08 2.75
N ALA A 18 4.02 -0.98 2.48
CA ALA A 18 4.34 -1.99 3.50
C ALA A 18 5.10 -1.38 4.69
N TYR A 19 6.10 -0.52 4.43
CA TYR A 19 6.80 0.22 5.50
C TYR A 19 5.83 1.11 6.29
N ALA A 20 4.96 1.85 5.59
CA ALA A 20 3.99 2.74 6.23
C ALA A 20 2.98 1.98 7.12
N ILE A 21 2.51 0.80 6.69
CA ILE A 21 1.60 -0.03 7.48
C ILE A 21 2.25 -0.47 8.80
N VAL A 22 3.50 -0.97 8.74
CA VAL A 22 4.22 -1.42 9.94
C VAL A 22 4.42 -0.27 10.92
N ASN A 23 4.88 0.88 10.43
CA ASN A 23 5.11 2.07 11.26
C ASN A 23 3.80 2.57 11.88
N THR A 24 2.72 2.64 11.11
CA THR A 24 1.41 3.10 11.60
C THR A 24 0.91 2.26 12.77
N VAL A 25 1.05 0.94 12.70
CA VAL A 25 0.65 0.06 13.81
C VAL A 25 1.56 0.25 15.02
N ALA A 26 2.87 0.37 14.80
CA ALA A 26 3.83 0.59 15.88
C ALA A 26 3.65 1.94 16.60
N ASP A 27 3.39 3.00 15.83
CA ASP A 27 3.16 4.36 16.32
C ASP A 27 1.84 4.46 17.11
N ALA A 28 0.80 3.73 16.69
CA ALA A 28 -0.44 3.62 17.46
C ALA A 28 -0.20 2.89 18.79
N ASN A 29 0.44 1.70 18.72
CA ASN A 29 0.92 0.96 19.88
C ASN A 29 1.83 -0.19 19.45
N ASN A 30 3.12 -0.11 19.78
CA ASN A 30 4.09 -1.16 19.42
C ASN A 30 3.73 -2.58 19.91
N SER A 31 2.97 -2.70 21.01
CA SER A 31 2.49 -4.01 21.47
C SER A 31 1.50 -4.68 20.52
N TYR A 32 0.86 -3.93 19.61
CA TYR A 32 -0.08 -4.47 18.62
C TYR A 32 0.60 -5.42 17.62
N LEU A 33 1.89 -5.22 17.34
CA LEU A 33 2.67 -6.13 16.49
C LEU A 33 2.71 -7.57 17.03
N LYS A 34 2.54 -7.76 18.35
CA LYS A 34 2.47 -9.09 18.97
C LYS A 34 1.22 -9.87 18.58
N PHE A 35 0.16 -9.19 18.14
CA PHE A 35 -1.10 -9.78 17.70
C PHE A 35 -1.19 -9.88 16.17
N ALA A 36 -0.09 -9.62 15.44
CA ALA A 36 -0.06 -9.70 14.00
C ALA A 36 -0.38 -11.12 13.50
N GLY A 37 -1.55 -11.27 12.88
CA GLY A 37 -1.96 -12.48 12.18
C GLY A 37 -1.24 -12.68 10.85
N GLN A 38 -1.52 -13.81 10.18
CA GLN A 38 -0.88 -14.17 8.92
C GLN A 38 -1.09 -13.11 7.82
N GLY A 39 -2.32 -12.56 7.71
CA GLY A 39 -2.62 -11.54 6.70
C GLY A 39 -1.75 -10.28 6.84
N PHE A 40 -1.53 -9.79 8.06
CA PHE A 40 -0.61 -8.67 8.29
C PHE A 40 0.81 -9.03 7.85
N LYS A 41 1.32 -10.19 8.29
CA LYS A 41 2.67 -10.67 7.94
C LYS A 41 2.87 -10.79 6.43
N ASP A 42 1.87 -11.28 5.71
CA ASP A 42 1.94 -11.44 4.25
C ASP A 42 1.90 -10.08 3.54
N THR A 43 0.98 -9.20 3.94
CA THR A 43 0.88 -7.84 3.37
C THR A 43 2.15 -7.03 3.61
N THR A 44 2.77 -7.15 4.79
CA THR A 44 3.97 -6.39 5.15
C THR A 44 5.27 -7.16 4.96
N ARG A 45 5.26 -8.35 4.34
CA ARG A 45 6.45 -9.22 4.20
C ARG A 45 7.66 -8.48 3.62
N ILE A 46 7.41 -7.62 2.64
CA ILE A 46 8.44 -6.85 1.92
C ILE A 46 9.00 -5.67 2.71
N ALA A 47 8.39 -5.27 3.83
CA ALA A 47 8.95 -4.30 4.76
C ALA A 47 10.19 -4.83 5.52
N ALA A 48 10.50 -6.13 5.42
CA ALA A 48 11.73 -6.72 5.94
C ALA A 48 12.93 -6.59 4.97
N SER A 49 12.75 -5.94 3.80
CA SER A 49 13.81 -5.73 2.81
C SER A 49 14.87 -4.71 3.30
N SER A 50 16.08 -4.76 2.73
CA SER A 50 17.20 -3.86 3.09
C SER A 50 16.78 -2.37 3.01
N PRO A 51 16.85 -1.63 4.13
CA PRO A 51 16.52 -0.20 4.15
C PRO A 51 17.43 0.64 3.25
N GLU A 52 18.72 0.31 3.17
CA GLU A 52 19.71 1.08 2.40
C GLU A 52 19.42 0.96 0.90
N LEU A 53 19.16 -0.26 0.43
CA LEU A 53 18.81 -0.50 -0.97
C LEU A 53 17.51 0.22 -1.34
N TRP A 54 16.47 0.08 -0.51
CA TRP A 54 15.16 0.68 -0.81
C TRP A 54 15.14 2.19 -0.68
N ARG A 55 15.99 2.78 0.17
CA ARG A 55 16.27 4.23 0.16
C ARG A 55 16.80 4.64 -1.21
N ASP A 56 17.83 3.97 -1.70
CA ASP A 56 18.48 4.34 -2.97
C ASP A 56 17.52 4.17 -4.16
N ILE A 57 16.79 3.04 -4.23
CA ILE A 57 15.73 2.83 -5.23
C ILE A 57 14.67 3.93 -5.17
N SER A 58 14.23 4.31 -3.96
CA SER A 58 13.20 5.33 -3.78
C SER A 58 13.66 6.71 -4.23
N LEU A 59 14.92 7.06 -3.95
CA LEU A 59 15.50 8.33 -4.39
C LEU A 59 15.74 8.36 -5.90
N MET A 60 16.17 7.24 -6.49
CA MET A 60 16.38 7.14 -7.94
C MET A 60 15.09 7.27 -8.75
N ASN A 61 13.96 6.79 -8.21
CA ASN A 61 12.67 6.80 -8.90
C ASN A 61 11.61 7.69 -8.20
N ARG A 62 12.07 8.75 -7.52
CA ARG A 62 11.26 9.56 -6.60
C ARG A 62 9.98 10.12 -7.22
N GLU A 63 10.08 10.74 -8.39
CA GLU A 63 8.94 11.45 -9.00
C GLU A 63 7.79 10.50 -9.35
N ASN A 64 8.09 9.34 -9.95
CA ASN A 64 7.08 8.32 -10.23
C ASN A 64 6.48 7.74 -8.94
N ILE A 65 7.30 7.52 -7.90
CA ILE A 65 6.82 7.03 -6.61
C ILE A 65 5.84 8.04 -5.98
N LEU A 66 6.17 9.33 -6.00
CA LEU A 66 5.30 10.38 -5.49
C LEU A 66 3.96 10.44 -6.25
N GLU A 67 3.97 10.32 -7.58
CA GLU A 67 2.75 10.23 -8.38
C GLU A 67 1.84 9.09 -7.88
N PHE A 68 2.41 7.89 -7.71
CA PHE A 68 1.63 6.74 -7.25
C PHE A 68 1.23 6.81 -5.78
N ILE A 69 2.00 7.46 -4.91
CA ILE A 69 1.60 7.74 -3.53
C ILE A 69 0.35 8.62 -3.51
N GLU A 70 0.30 9.69 -4.31
CA GLU A 70 -0.88 10.56 -4.36
C GLU A 70 -2.10 9.84 -4.95
N LEU A 71 -1.92 9.00 -5.97
CA LEU A 71 -2.99 8.13 -6.48
C LEU A 71 -3.49 7.14 -5.43
N PHE A 72 -2.58 6.53 -4.66
CA PHE A 72 -2.95 5.63 -3.57
C PHE A 72 -3.73 6.35 -2.48
N LYS A 73 -3.25 7.53 -2.04
CA LYS A 73 -3.94 8.36 -1.04
C LYS A 73 -5.35 8.71 -1.48
N LYS A 74 -5.54 9.11 -2.73
CA LYS A 74 -6.88 9.38 -3.27
C LYS A 74 -7.82 8.17 -3.16
N ASN A 75 -7.34 6.96 -3.48
CA ASN A 75 -8.15 5.75 -3.33
C ASN A 75 -8.45 5.43 -1.86
N LEU A 76 -7.47 5.63 -0.98
CA LEU A 76 -7.64 5.44 0.47
C LEU A 76 -8.62 6.45 1.07
N ASP A 77 -8.56 7.72 0.65
CA ASP A 77 -9.46 8.78 1.07
C ASP A 77 -10.90 8.50 0.64
N SER A 78 -11.12 7.99 -0.58
CA SER A 78 -12.46 7.53 -1.01
C SER A 78 -13.01 6.43 -0.11
N LEU A 79 -12.21 5.39 0.18
CA LEU A 79 -12.61 4.32 1.10
C LEU A 79 -12.88 4.86 2.51
N SER A 80 -12.06 5.79 3.00
CA SER A 80 -12.27 6.46 4.28
C SER A 80 -13.58 7.26 4.29
N GLY A 81 -13.92 7.95 3.20
CA GLY A 81 -15.19 8.66 3.01
C GLY A 81 -16.38 7.71 3.13
N TYR A 82 -16.39 6.62 2.36
CA TYR A 82 -17.47 5.63 2.42
C TYR A 82 -17.62 5.00 3.81
N LEU A 83 -16.51 4.76 4.52
CA LEU A 83 -16.55 4.28 5.91
C LEU A 83 -17.16 5.30 6.87
N LYS A 84 -16.83 6.59 6.73
CA LYS A 84 -17.41 7.67 7.58
C LYS A 84 -18.91 7.82 7.36
N GLU A 85 -19.36 7.64 6.12
CA GLU A 85 -20.76 7.73 5.73
C GLU A 85 -21.55 6.42 5.98
N SER A 86 -20.85 5.35 6.37
CA SER A 86 -21.42 3.99 6.48
C SER A 86 -22.07 3.51 5.17
N ASP A 87 -21.54 3.93 4.02
CA ASP A 87 -22.03 3.56 2.69
C ASP A 87 -21.56 2.14 2.33
N SER A 88 -22.33 1.15 2.75
CA SER A 88 -22.00 -0.27 2.54
C SER A 88 -21.94 -0.65 1.05
N GLU A 89 -22.77 -0.03 0.21
CA GLU A 89 -22.82 -0.36 -1.22
C GLU A 89 -21.58 0.15 -1.95
N ALA A 90 -21.13 1.38 -1.66
CA ALA A 90 -19.91 1.92 -2.23
C ALA A 90 -18.67 1.13 -1.79
N ILE A 91 -18.62 0.71 -0.52
CA ILE A 91 -17.54 -0.14 0.01
C ILE A 91 -17.49 -1.47 -0.75
N GLU A 92 -18.62 -2.18 -0.87
CA GLU A 92 -18.66 -3.47 -1.55
C GLU A 92 -18.28 -3.33 -3.03
N LYS A 93 -18.71 -2.24 -3.68
CA LYS A 93 -18.37 -1.95 -5.08
C LYS A 93 -16.86 -1.79 -5.27
N GLU A 94 -16.17 -1.00 -4.44
CA GLU A 94 -14.72 -0.83 -4.54
C GLU A 94 -13.97 -2.15 -4.24
N PHE A 95 -14.46 -2.96 -3.29
CA PHE A 95 -13.86 -4.27 -3.01
C PHE A 95 -14.03 -5.25 -4.17
N LYS A 96 -15.20 -5.31 -4.81
CA LYS A 96 -15.45 -6.14 -6.00
C LYS A 96 -14.56 -5.73 -7.17
N LYS A 97 -14.41 -4.42 -7.39
CA LYS A 97 -13.51 -3.87 -8.41
C LYS A 97 -12.06 -4.30 -8.16
N ALA A 98 -11.56 -4.15 -6.93
CA ALA A 98 -10.21 -4.57 -6.58
C ALA A 98 -10.01 -6.09 -6.72
N LYS A 99 -11.00 -6.89 -6.31
CA LYS A 99 -10.98 -8.34 -6.45
C LYS A 99 -10.86 -8.76 -7.92
N ALA A 100 -11.72 -8.25 -8.79
CA ALA A 100 -11.71 -8.60 -10.21
C ALA A 100 -10.36 -8.27 -10.87
N LEU A 101 -9.83 -7.06 -10.63
CA LEU A 101 -8.53 -6.65 -11.15
C LEU A 101 -7.38 -7.54 -10.64
N ARG A 102 -7.45 -7.99 -9.38
CA ARG A 102 -6.42 -8.86 -8.78
C ARG A 102 -6.47 -10.28 -9.35
N GLU A 103 -7.64 -10.81 -9.64
CA GLU A 103 -7.81 -12.14 -10.25
C GLU A 103 -7.27 -12.18 -11.69
N ASP A 104 -7.23 -11.03 -12.37
CA ASP A 104 -6.65 -10.90 -13.71
C ASP A 104 -5.12 -10.76 -13.72
N VAL A 105 -4.48 -10.52 -12.57
CA VAL A 105 -3.02 -10.50 -12.46
C VAL A 105 -2.49 -11.94 -12.60
N ARG A 106 -1.91 -12.23 -13.76
CA ARG A 106 -1.26 -13.52 -14.08
C ARG A 106 0.12 -13.65 -13.44
#